data_AF-A0A418ME64-F1
#
_entry.id   AF-A0A418ME64-F1
#
_cell.length_a   1.000
_cell.length_b   1.000
_cell.length_c   1.000
_cell.angle_alpha   90.00
_cell.angle_beta   90.00
_cell.angle_gamma   90.00
#
_symmetry.space_group_name_H-M   'P 1'
#
loop_
_entity.id
_entity.type
_entity.pdbx_description
1 polymer ?
#
loop_
_entity_poly.entity_id
_entity_poly.type
_entity_poly.pdbx_seq_one_letter_code
_entity_poly.pdbx_strand_id
1 'polypeptide(L)'
;MNQFIAIHYNGQTPAFTYTNTLEDARRHLSSLITKHQVSPSDAMAIVRAADDHILYFKLDNNTVSDLSSARPAQPSFMTQLSRFASSCTLWFRHSFATHEK
;
A
#
# COMPACT_ATOMS: atom_id res chain seq x y z
N MET A 1 13.44 10.66 -0.03
CA MET A 1 12.25 11.19 -0.75
C MET A 1 11.01 10.62 -0.09
N ASN A 2 10.01 11.46 0.17
CA ASN A 2 8.74 11.02 0.75
C ASN A 2 7.99 10.14 -0.25
N GLN A 3 7.55 8.97 0.18
CA GLN A 3 6.95 7.95 -0.70
C GLN A 3 5.42 7.96 -0.67
N PHE A 4 4.83 8.56 0.36
CA PHE A 4 3.39 8.56 0.57
C PHE A 4 2.90 9.96 0.92
N ILE A 5 1.64 10.23 0.58
CA ILE A 5 0.94 11.48 0.84
C ILE A 5 -0.37 11.10 1.53
N ALA A 6 -0.51 11.49 2.80
CA ALA A 6 -1.78 11.48 3.49
C ALA A 6 -2.53 12.79 3.16
N ILE A 7 -3.75 12.66 2.69
CA ILE A 7 -4.61 13.76 2.26
C ILE A 7 -5.82 13.78 3.17
N HIS A 8 -6.13 14.95 3.71
CA HIS A 8 -7.38 15.25 4.41
C HIS A 8 -8.05 16.44 3.73
N TYR A 9 -9.32 16.33 3.40
CA TYR A 9 -10.08 17.40 2.76
C TYR A 9 -11.37 17.64 3.53
N ASN A 10 -11.53 18.87 4.02
CA ASN A 10 -12.65 19.27 4.87
C ASN A 10 -13.80 19.95 4.10
N GLY A 11 -13.85 19.81 2.77
CA GLY A 11 -14.80 20.51 1.91
C GLY A 11 -14.41 21.94 1.52
N GLN A 12 -13.33 22.50 2.10
CA GLN A 12 -12.82 23.82 1.74
C GLN A 12 -11.40 23.73 1.19
N THR A 13 -10.48 23.18 1.97
CA THR A 13 -9.05 23.14 1.63
C THR A 13 -8.47 21.74 1.87
N PRO A 14 -7.67 21.22 0.92
CA PRO A 14 -6.95 19.98 1.13
C PRO A 14 -5.69 20.22 1.95
N ALA A 15 -5.48 19.40 2.97
CA ALA A 15 -4.26 19.30 3.75
C ALA A 15 -3.44 18.09 3.27
N PHE A 16 -2.15 18.32 3.01
CA PHE A 16 -1.23 17.30 2.50
C PHE A 16 -0.10 17.06 3.51
N THR A 17 0.02 15.80 3.96
CA THR A 17 1.11 15.36 4.84
C THR A 17 1.95 14.32 4.13
N TYR A 18 3.22 14.62 3.91
CA TYR A 18 4.15 13.73 3.23
C TYR A 18 4.87 12.82 4.24
N THR A 19 4.91 11.52 3.95
CA THR A 19 5.54 10.53 4.82
C THR A 19 6.44 9.57 4.03
N ASN A 20 7.37 8.93 4.74
CA ASN A 20 8.29 7.95 4.17
C ASN A 20 7.70 6.54 4.13
N THR A 21 6.76 6.23 5.03
CA THR A 21 6.11 4.92 5.10
C THR A 21 4.59 5.04 5.03
N LEU A 22 3.94 3.97 4.56
CA LEU A 22 2.48 3.85 4.56
C LEU A 22 1.93 3.84 5.99
N GLU A 23 2.67 3.25 6.94
CA GLU A 23 2.25 3.20 8.34
C GLU A 23 2.20 4.61 8.96
N ASP A 24 3.18 5.45 8.66
CA ASP A 24 3.18 6.84 9.15
C ASP A 24 2.03 7.65 8.56
N ALA A 25 1.70 7.45 7.29
CA ALA A 25 0.53 8.08 6.65
C ALA A 25 -0.77 7.65 7.34
N ARG A 26 -0.93 6.35 7.64
CA ARG A 26 -2.07 5.84 8.40
C ARG A 26 -2.11 6.41 9.81
N ARG A 27 -0.99 6.41 10.53
CA ARG A 27 -0.90 6.94 11.90
C ARG A 27 -1.27 8.42 11.95
N HIS A 28 -0.88 9.18 10.93
CA HIS A 28 -1.27 10.58 10.79
C HIS A 28 -2.80 10.73 10.66
N LEU A 29 -3.43 10.05 9.70
CA LEU A 29 -4.89 10.11 9.53
C LEU A 29 -5.65 9.58 10.75
N SER A 30 -5.19 8.48 11.35
CA SER A 30 -5.75 7.95 12.60
C SER A 30 -5.67 8.98 13.72
N SER A 31 -4.56 9.71 13.85
CA SER A 31 -4.45 10.78 14.85
C SER A 31 -5.45 11.90 14.60
N LEU A 32 -5.78 12.22 13.35
CA LEU A 32 -6.78 13.25 13.05
C LEU A 32 -8.18 12.78 13.48
N ILE A 33 -8.53 11.52 13.21
CA ILE A 33 -9.79 10.90 13.65
C ILE A 33 -9.88 10.91 15.18
N THR A 34 -8.86 10.38 15.87
CA THR A 34 -8.87 10.24 17.34
C THR A 34 -8.89 11.59 18.06
N LYS A 35 -8.34 12.64 17.44
CA LYS A 35 -8.39 14.02 17.98
C LYS A 35 -9.66 14.78 17.61
N HIS A 36 -10.63 14.13 16.96
CA HIS A 36 -11.84 14.76 16.44
C HIS A 36 -11.55 15.95 15.50
N GLN A 37 -10.45 15.88 14.75
CA GLN A 37 -10.05 16.89 13.75
C GLN A 37 -10.56 16.55 12.34
N VAL A 38 -11.39 15.51 12.23
CA VAL A 38 -12.01 15.03 11.00
C VAL A 38 -13.52 15.02 11.22
N SER A 39 -14.25 15.76 10.39
CA SER A 39 -15.71 15.68 10.35
C SER A 39 -16.15 14.37 9.71
N PRO A 40 -17.33 13.84 10.04
CA PRO A 40 -17.94 12.73 9.33
C PRO A 40 -18.18 12.98 7.85
N SER A 41 -18.06 14.23 7.37
CA SER A 41 -18.20 14.63 5.96
C SER A 41 -16.87 14.82 5.22
N ASP A 42 -15.74 14.65 5.91
CA ASP A 42 -14.43 14.93 5.34
C ASP A 42 -13.97 13.77 4.45
N ALA A 43 -13.21 14.09 3.40
CA ALA A 43 -12.55 13.07 2.60
C ALA A 43 -11.14 12.81 3.13
N MET A 44 -10.73 11.55 3.14
CA MET A 44 -9.36 11.16 3.47
C MET A 44 -8.81 10.21 2.42
N ALA A 45 -7.55 10.41 2.04
CA ALA A 45 -6.86 9.54 1.10
C ALA A 45 -5.40 9.30 1.50
N ILE A 46 -4.85 8.17 1.07
CA ILE A 46 -3.41 7.93 1.09
C ILE A 46 -2.98 7.60 -0.33
N VAL A 47 -2.03 8.36 -0.86
CA VAL A 47 -1.50 8.20 -2.21
C VAL A 47 -0.02 7.84 -2.12
N ARG A 48 0.43 6.92 -2.98
CA ARG A 48 1.86 6.66 -3.17
C ARG A 48 2.41 7.62 -4.23
N ALA A 49 3.40 8.42 -3.85
CA ALA A 49 3.93 9.48 -4.70
C ALA A 49 4.77 8.97 -5.89
N ALA A 50 5.20 7.71 -5.86
CA ALA A 50 6.05 7.15 -6.92
C ALA A 50 5.29 6.86 -8.23
N ASP A 51 3.99 6.60 -8.14
CA ASP A 51 3.15 6.13 -9.24
C ASP A 51 1.71 6.65 -9.16
N ASP A 52 1.48 7.69 -8.35
CA ASP A 52 0.18 8.32 -8.11
C ASP A 52 -0.94 7.35 -7.70
N HIS A 53 -0.57 6.21 -7.13
CA HIS A 53 -1.53 5.15 -6.81
C HIS A 53 -2.24 5.43 -5.47
N ILE A 54 -3.58 5.47 -5.51
CA ILE A 54 -4.42 5.64 -4.31
C ILE A 54 -4.47 4.31 -3.55
N LEU A 55 -3.92 4.30 -2.33
CA LEU A 55 -3.89 3.14 -1.43
C LEU A 55 -5.05 3.13 -0.43
N TYR A 56 -5.63 4.30 -0.19
CA TYR A 56 -6.79 4.50 0.66
C TYR A 56 -7.58 5.68 0.13
N PHE A 57 -8.90 5.55 0.10
CA PHE A 57 -9.82 6.65 -0.14
C PHE A 57 -11.10 6.35 0.63
N LYS A 58 -11.57 7.34 1.40
CA LYS A 58 -12.88 7.30 2.00
C LYS A 58 -13.48 8.71 1.99
N LEU A 59 -14.75 8.74 1.61
CA LEU A 59 -15.61 9.90 1.73
C LEU A 59 -16.68 9.53 2.75
N ASP A 60 -16.77 10.35 3.78
CA ASP A 60 -17.68 10.25 4.90
C ASP A 60 -17.48 9.07 5.87
N ASN A 61 -18.01 9.21 7.09
CA ASN A 61 -18.00 8.19 8.15
C ASN A 61 -16.61 7.55 8.38
N ASN A 62 -15.62 8.41 8.51
CA ASN A 62 -14.23 8.03 8.71
C ASN A 62 -14.02 7.35 10.07
N THR A 63 -13.59 6.09 10.08
CA THR A 63 -13.26 5.35 11.29
C THR A 63 -11.81 4.85 11.24
N VAL A 64 -11.20 4.64 12.41
CA VAL A 64 -9.84 4.10 12.50
C VAL A 64 -9.74 2.70 11.87
N SER A 65 -10.81 1.90 11.93
CA SER A 65 -10.88 0.58 11.29
C SER A 65 -10.81 0.63 9.76
N ASP A 66 -11.18 1.73 9.12
CA ASP A 66 -11.07 1.83 7.67
C ASP A 66 -9.62 1.96 7.21
N LEU A 67 -8.78 2.59 8.02
CA LEU A 67 -7.36 2.82 7.73
C LEU A 67 -6.52 1.54 7.78
N SER A 68 -6.98 0.51 8.50
CA SER A 68 -6.31 -0.80 8.52
C SER A 68 -6.50 -1.58 7.22
N SER A 69 -7.53 -1.24 6.45
CA SER A 69 -7.89 -1.91 5.19
C SER A 69 -7.14 -1.37 3.97
N ALA A 70 -6.37 -0.28 4.12
CA ALA A 70 -5.55 0.31 3.06
C ALA A 70 -4.55 -0.74 2.56
N ARG A 71 -4.86 -1.48 1.49
CA ARG A 71 -4.09 -2.66 1.10
C ARG A 71 -2.67 -2.21 0.74
N PRO A 72 -1.61 -2.73 1.40
CA PRO A 72 -0.27 -2.55 0.85
C PRO A 72 -0.29 -3.15 -0.56
N ALA A 73 0.24 -2.42 -1.54
CA ALA A 73 0.21 -2.84 -2.94
C ALA A 73 0.61 -4.31 -3.03
N GLN A 74 -0.34 -5.15 -3.42
CA GLN A 74 -0.02 -6.54 -3.70
C GLN A 74 0.99 -6.50 -4.86
N PRO A 75 2.16 -7.14 -4.73
CA PRO A 75 3.04 -7.29 -5.87
C PRO A 75 2.22 -7.98 -6.97
N SER A 76 2.30 -7.42 -8.19
CA SER A 76 1.61 -7.96 -9.35
C SER A 76 1.82 -9.47 -9.42
N PHE A 77 0.78 -10.21 -9.81
CA PHE A 77 0.80 -11.67 -10.00
C PHE A 77 2.05 -12.16 -10.78
N MET A 78 2.53 -11.34 -11.71
CA MET A 78 3.79 -11.53 -12.46
C MET A 78 5.02 -11.73 -11.55
N THR A 79 5.11 -11.00 -10.42
CA THR A 79 6.22 -11.10 -9.46
C THR A 79 6.11 -12.35 -8.57
N GLN A 80 4.90 -12.91 -8.43
CA GLN A 80 4.68 -14.14 -7.66
C GLN A 80 5.03 -15.39 -8.47
N LEU A 81 4.80 -15.38 -9.79
CA LEU A 81 5.17 -16.49 -10.68
C LEU A 81 6.69 -16.65 -10.84
N SER A 82 7.46 -15.56 -10.85
CA SER A 82 8.92 -15.62 -11.01
C SER A 82 9.63 -16.30 -9.82
N ARG A 83 9.05 -16.24 -8.61
CA ARG A 83 9.53 -16.97 -7.43
C ARG A 83 9.23 -18.46 -7.47
N PHE A 84 8.18 -18.89 -8.15
CA PHE A 84 7.90 -20.31 -8.38
C PHE A 84 8.72 -20.89 -9.54
N ALA A 85 8.92 -20.12 -10.61
CA ALA A 85 9.70 -20.57 -11.77
C ALA A 85 11.20 -20.76 -11.46
N SER A 86 11.73 -20.04 -10.46
CA SER A 86 13.14 -20.17 -10.05
C SER A 86 13.42 -21.42 -9.18
N SER A 87 12.39 -22.10 -8.67
CA SER A 87 12.54 -23.30 -7.84
C SER A 87 12.47 -24.60 -8.66
N CYS A 88 11.91 -24.57 -9.88
CA CYS A 88 11.78 -25.76 -10.73
C CYS A 88 12.97 -26.01 -11.68
N THR A 89 13.77 -24.99 -12.00
CA THR A 89 14.87 -25.14 -12.98
C THR A 89 16.17 -25.70 -12.39
N LEU A 90 16.28 -25.85 -11.08
CA LEU A 90 17.45 -26.46 -10.42
C LEU A 90 17.40 -27.99 -10.34
N TRP A 91 16.25 -28.63 -10.54
CA TRP A 91 16.13 -30.10 -10.54
C TRP A 91 16.41 -30.75 -11.90
N PHE A 92 16.22 -30.03 -13.02
CA PHE A 92 16.36 -30.62 -14.36
C PHE A 92 17.78 -30.69 -14.91
N ARG A 93 18.78 -30.04 -14.28
CA ARG A 93 20.18 -30.12 -14.76
C ARG A 93 20.96 -31.34 -14.25
N HIS A 94 20.40 -32.16 -13.35
CA HIS A 94 21.14 -33.29 -12.76
C HIS A 94 20.78 -34.68 -13.32
N SER A 95 19.76 -34.83 -14.19
CA SER A 95 19.26 -36.15 -14.62
C SER A 95 19.72 -36.65 -15.99
N PHE A 96 20.62 -35.95 -16.70
CA PHE A 96 21.10 -36.38 -18.03
C PHE A 96 22.59 -36.78 -18.08
N ALA A 97 23.28 -36.89 -16.94
CA ALA A 97 24.72 -37.18 -16.91
C ALA A 97 25.09 -38.64 -16.55
N THR A 98 24.13 -39.58 -16.47
CA THR A 98 24.45 -40.98 -16.13
C THR A 98 23.58 -41.96 -16.91
N HIS A 99 23.87 -42.15 -18.20
CA HIS A 99 23.62 -43.43 -18.84
C HIS A 99 24.54 -43.60 -20.06
N GLU A 100 25.82 -43.87 -19.80
CA GLU A 100 26.71 -44.46 -20.81
C GLU A 100 27.52 -45.58 -20.13
N LYS A 101 27.08 -46.81 -20.40
CA LYS A 101 27.89 -48.03 -20.36
C LYS A 101 27.27 -49.02 -21.34
#